data_AF-A0A3D3GDG9-F1
#
_entry.id   AF-A0A3D3GDG9-F1
#
_cell.length_a   1.000
_cell.length_b   1.000
_cell.length_c   1.000
_cell.angle_alpha   90.00
_cell.angle_beta   90.00
_cell.angle_gamma   90.00
#
_symmetry.space_group_name_H-M   'P 1'
#
loop_
_entity.id
_entity.type
_entity.pdbx_description
1 polymer ?
#
loop_
_entity_poly.entity_id
_entity_poly.type
_entity_poly.pdbx_seq_one_letter_code
_entity_poly.pdbx_strand_id
1 'polypeptide(L)'
;MLKLPKDVVADPRHDAVLKLLTTEAKPLWEKGVNGVITLPFSPELSGELRRALAFGFASKGFEQIEKQLAREQKGLDALKEKTPASPQNERISRLLFLSNDGSERFYRDCDAVLCRYKSRLLGFRLDIGGEEMGNALCGTPKLVRAVLVYDKKAAAQVLLSLVRPPRS
;
A
#
# COMPACT_ATOMS: atom_id res chain seq x y z
N MET A 1 1.82 15.40 9.17
CA MET A 1 3.08 14.61 9.12
C MET A 1 2.71 13.14 8.99
N LEU A 2 3.27 12.45 7.99
CA LEU A 2 3.04 11.01 7.75
C LEU A 2 3.63 10.20 8.93
N LYS A 3 2.82 9.39 9.62
CA LYS A 3 3.32 8.53 10.70
C LYS A 3 3.48 7.09 10.19
N LEU A 4 4.72 6.63 10.11
CA LEU A 4 5.05 5.27 9.67
C LEU A 4 4.73 4.21 10.75
N PRO A 5 4.63 2.92 10.36
CA PRO A 5 4.56 1.82 11.33
C PRO A 5 5.73 1.87 12.31
N LYS A 6 5.49 1.51 13.58
CA LYS A 6 6.53 1.53 14.63
C LYS A 6 7.74 0.67 14.26
N ASP A 7 7.50 -0.48 13.65
CA ASP A 7 8.56 -1.40 13.24
C ASP A 7 9.46 -0.79 12.16
N VAL A 8 8.93 0.10 11.31
CA VAL A 8 9.74 0.87 10.33
C VAL A 8 10.52 1.99 11.02
N VAL A 9 9.95 2.62 12.05
CA VAL A 9 10.61 3.68 12.82
C VAL A 9 11.79 3.14 13.63
N ALA A 10 11.69 1.90 14.12
CA ALA A 10 12.75 1.25 14.87
C ALA A 10 13.83 0.57 14.00
N ASP A 11 13.62 0.46 12.69
CA ASP A 11 14.55 -0.21 11.77
C ASP A 11 15.67 0.75 11.31
N PRO A 12 16.93 0.31 11.19
CA PRO A 12 18.03 1.12 10.67
C PRO A 12 17.77 1.71 9.27
N ARG A 13 16.86 1.14 8.48
CA ARG A 13 16.44 1.63 7.16
C ARG A 13 15.41 2.76 7.22
N HIS A 14 14.99 3.19 8.41
CA HIS A 14 13.96 4.23 8.59
C HIS A 14 14.17 5.44 7.68
N ASP A 15 15.36 6.04 7.73
CA ASP A 15 15.66 7.26 6.98
C ASP A 15 15.63 7.03 5.47
N ALA A 16 16.05 5.85 5.02
CA ALA A 16 15.97 5.48 3.61
C ALA A 16 14.51 5.36 3.14
N VAL A 17 13.65 4.75 3.95
CA VAL A 17 12.21 4.66 3.67
C VAL A 17 11.60 6.06 3.65
N LEU A 18 11.90 6.89 4.65
CA LEU A 18 11.37 8.25 4.70
C LEU A 18 11.81 9.06 3.48
N LYS A 19 13.09 9.00 3.11
CA LYS A 19 13.64 9.66 1.93
C LYS A 19 12.92 9.22 0.65
N LEU A 20 12.70 7.90 0.49
CA LEU A 20 11.93 7.37 -0.63
C LEU A 20 10.52 7.96 -0.66
N LEU A 21 9.83 7.98 0.47
CA LEU A 21 8.45 8.48 0.59
C LEU A 21 8.33 10.00 0.41
N THR A 22 9.42 10.74 0.53
CA THR A 22 9.50 12.18 0.24
C THR A 22 9.96 12.50 -1.19
N THR A 23 10.23 11.48 -2.01
CA THR A 23 10.55 11.66 -3.43
C THR A 23 9.33 12.19 -4.18
N GLU A 24 9.55 12.85 -5.32
CA GLU A 24 8.50 13.44 -6.13
C GLU A 24 7.38 12.42 -6.43
N ALA A 25 6.19 12.73 -5.91
CA ALA A 25 4.98 11.96 -6.16
C ALA A 25 4.19 12.62 -7.28
N LYS A 26 3.69 11.84 -8.23
CA LYS A 26 2.88 12.32 -9.34
C LYS A 26 1.41 11.96 -9.15
N PRO A 27 0.46 12.77 -9.63
CA PRO A 27 -0.95 12.39 -9.62
C PRO A 27 -1.15 11.01 -10.24
N LEU A 28 -2.02 10.20 -9.64
CA LEU A 28 -2.33 8.87 -10.15
C LEU A 28 -3.00 8.91 -11.54
N TRP A 29 -3.70 10.00 -11.84
CA TRP A 29 -4.34 10.31 -13.11
C TRP A 29 -4.43 11.84 -13.29
N GLU A 30 -4.80 12.33 -14.48
CA GLU A 30 -4.68 13.75 -14.87
C GLU A 30 -5.32 14.74 -13.87
N LYS A 31 -6.49 14.40 -13.31
CA LYS A 31 -7.20 15.25 -12.33
C LYS A 31 -7.17 14.67 -10.91
N GLY A 32 -6.25 13.74 -10.66
CA GLY A 32 -6.11 13.09 -9.36
C GLY A 32 -5.51 14.02 -8.31
N VAL A 33 -5.96 13.86 -7.07
CA VAL A 33 -5.51 14.70 -5.94
C VAL A 33 -4.45 14.01 -5.09
N ASN A 34 -4.33 12.68 -5.16
CA ASN A 34 -3.29 11.95 -4.45
C ASN A 34 -2.05 11.79 -5.34
N GLY A 35 -0.93 12.32 -4.86
CA GLY A 35 0.38 11.98 -5.40
C GLY A 35 0.77 10.57 -4.98
N VAL A 36 1.15 9.74 -5.94
CA VAL A 36 1.75 8.43 -5.70
C VAL A 36 3.16 8.38 -6.25
N ILE A 37 4.04 7.67 -5.54
CA ILE A 37 5.40 7.40 -6.03
C ILE A 37 5.32 6.21 -6.98
N THR A 38 6.03 6.30 -8.11
CA THR A 38 6.22 5.17 -9.01
C THR A 38 7.50 4.44 -8.63
N LEU A 39 7.40 3.14 -8.39
CA LEU A 39 8.50 2.30 -7.91
C LEU A 39 8.77 1.15 -8.89
N PRO A 40 10.03 0.72 -9.06
CA PRO A 40 10.32 -0.51 -9.78
C PRO A 40 9.75 -1.72 -9.04
N PHE A 41 9.29 -2.72 -9.78
CA PHE A 41 8.83 -3.98 -9.19
C PHE A 41 10.00 -4.93 -8.91
N SER A 42 10.66 -4.73 -7.76
CA SER A 42 11.86 -5.49 -7.41
C SER A 42 11.54 -6.92 -6.92
N PRO A 43 12.51 -7.85 -6.97
CA PRO A 43 12.35 -9.20 -6.40
C PRO A 43 12.03 -9.20 -4.89
N GLU A 44 12.59 -8.25 -4.13
CA GLU A 44 12.35 -8.12 -2.68
C GLU A 44 10.90 -7.72 -2.41
N LEU A 45 10.40 -6.71 -3.13
CA LEU A 45 9.00 -6.28 -3.03
C LEU A 45 8.06 -7.41 -3.45
N SER A 46 8.34 -8.07 -4.57
CA SER A 46 7.57 -9.22 -5.04
C SER A 46 7.53 -10.33 -3.98
N GLY A 47 8.67 -10.64 -3.36
CA GLY A 47 8.78 -11.61 -2.28
C GLY A 47 7.92 -11.27 -1.07
N GLU A 48 7.93 -10.02 -0.60
CA GLU A 48 7.09 -9.59 0.52
C GLU A 48 5.59 -9.58 0.18
N LEU A 49 5.21 -9.13 -1.02
CA LEU A 49 3.82 -9.15 -1.45
C LEU A 49 3.29 -10.58 -1.58
N ARG A 50 4.10 -11.51 -2.10
CA ARG A 50 3.76 -12.94 -2.15
C ARG A 50 3.58 -13.52 -0.76
N ARG A 51 4.49 -13.23 0.17
CA ARG A 51 4.36 -13.64 1.58
C ARG A 51 3.07 -13.10 2.19
N ALA A 52 2.81 -11.80 2.05
CA ALA A 52 1.61 -11.17 2.59
C ALA A 52 0.32 -11.80 2.00
N LEU A 53 0.30 -12.10 0.71
CA LEU A 53 -0.84 -12.80 0.07
C LEU A 53 -1.00 -14.23 0.61
N ALA A 54 0.09 -14.99 0.73
CA ALA A 54 0.07 -16.37 1.21
C ALA A 54 -0.42 -16.47 2.67
N PHE A 55 -0.06 -15.51 3.52
CA PHE A 55 -0.50 -15.46 4.92
C PHE A 55 -1.87 -14.81 5.13
N GLY A 56 -2.56 -14.36 4.07
CA GLY A 56 -3.84 -13.68 4.21
C GLY A 56 -3.73 -12.31 4.89
N PHE A 57 -2.60 -11.63 4.69
CA PHE A 57 -2.33 -10.25 5.13
C PHE A 57 -2.44 -9.23 4.01
N ALA A 58 -2.70 -9.71 2.79
CA ALA A 58 -2.96 -8.90 1.62
C ALA A 58 -4.14 -9.46 0.81
N SER A 59 -4.76 -8.59 0.02
CA SER A 59 -5.83 -8.93 -0.94
C SER A 59 -5.49 -8.35 -2.31
N LYS A 60 -6.02 -8.97 -3.36
CA LYS A 60 -5.81 -8.55 -4.74
C LYS A 60 -7.12 -8.32 -5.46
N GLY A 61 -7.12 -7.39 -6.41
CA GLY A 61 -8.31 -6.98 -7.16
C GLY A 61 -9.13 -5.93 -6.41
N PHE A 62 -9.63 -4.95 -7.16
CA PHE A 62 -10.18 -3.72 -6.61
C PHE A 62 -11.42 -3.95 -5.71
N GLU A 63 -12.35 -4.80 -6.13
CA GLU A 63 -13.56 -5.09 -5.35
C GLU A 63 -13.26 -5.68 -3.97
N GLN A 64 -12.29 -6.60 -3.88
CA GLN A 64 -11.89 -7.19 -2.60
C GLN A 64 -11.21 -6.16 -1.69
N ILE A 65 -10.41 -5.28 -2.28
CA ILE A 65 -9.73 -4.18 -1.59
C ILE A 65 -10.75 -3.22 -0.97
N GLU A 66 -11.77 -2.82 -1.73
CA GLU A 66 -12.83 -1.95 -1.21
C GLU A 66 -13.61 -2.61 -0.06
N LYS A 67 -14.00 -3.88 -0.23
CA LYS A 67 -14.67 -4.66 0.83
C LYS A 67 -13.82 -4.77 2.09
N GLN A 68 -12.52 -5.03 1.94
CA GLN A 68 -11.58 -5.12 3.07
C GLN A 68 -11.49 -3.80 3.82
N LEU A 69 -11.25 -2.69 3.12
CA LEU A 69 -11.11 -1.37 3.73
C LEU A 69 -12.42 -0.91 4.40
N ALA A 70 -13.57 -1.15 3.77
CA ALA A 70 -14.86 -0.82 4.36
C ALA A 70 -15.14 -1.62 5.64
N ARG A 71 -14.82 -2.92 5.65
CA ARG A 71 -14.95 -3.78 6.84
C ARG A 71 -14.08 -3.27 7.99
N GLU A 72 -12.84 -2.90 7.71
CA GLU A 72 -11.92 -2.38 8.72
C GLU A 72 -12.37 -1.03 9.26
N GLN A 73 -12.82 -0.12 8.38
CA GLN A 73 -13.31 1.19 8.79
C GLN A 73 -14.52 1.05 9.73
N LYS A 74 -15.47 0.18 9.41
CA LYS A 74 -16.62 -0.12 10.28
C LYS A 74 -16.18 -0.59 11.67
N GLY A 75 -15.14 -1.43 11.74
CA GLY A 75 -14.57 -1.87 13.02
C GLY A 75 -13.91 -0.73 13.80
N LEU A 76 -13.18 0.16 13.11
CA LEU A 76 -12.57 1.35 13.74
C LEU A 76 -13.62 2.34 14.25
N ASP A 77 -14.70 2.55 13.50
CA ASP A 77 -15.77 3.47 13.89
C ASP A 77 -16.49 2.95 15.15
N ALA A 78 -16.81 1.65 15.19
CA ALA A 78 -17.40 1.02 16.37
C ALA A 78 -16.49 1.09 17.62
N LEU A 79 -15.17 1.10 17.44
CA LEU A 79 -14.21 1.29 18.55
C LEU A 79 -14.17 2.76 19.00
N LYS A 80 -14.22 3.71 18.06
CA LYS A 80 -14.25 5.15 18.36
C LYS A 80 -15.51 5.55 19.14
N GLU A 81 -16.65 4.94 18.83
CA GLU A 81 -17.90 5.12 19.57
C GLU A 81 -17.79 4.64 21.02
N LYS A 82 -17.12 3.50 21.25
CA LYS A 82 -16.97 2.91 22.60
C LYS A 82 -15.87 3.55 23.44
N THR A 83 -14.86 4.10 22.80
CA THR A 83 -13.74 4.77 23.46
C THR A 83 -13.27 5.88 22.54
N PRO A 84 -13.46 7.16 22.89
CA PRO A 84 -12.97 8.29 22.11
C PRO A 84 -11.44 8.26 22.10
N ALA A 85 -10.85 7.50 21.19
CA ALA A 85 -9.42 7.44 21.02
C ALA A 85 -8.95 8.74 20.37
N SER A 86 -7.91 9.36 20.93
CA SER A 86 -7.33 10.58 20.36
C SER A 86 -6.92 10.34 18.89
N PRO A 87 -7.42 11.13 17.93
CA PRO A 87 -7.08 11.04 16.51
C PRO A 87 -5.57 11.16 16.23
N GLN A 88 -4.81 11.71 17.19
CA GLN A 88 -3.37 11.89 17.10
C GLN A 88 -2.54 10.61 16.97
N ASN A 89 -3.11 9.40 17.13
CA ASN A 89 -2.35 8.16 17.09
C ASN A 89 -2.51 7.35 15.77
N GLU A 90 -3.16 7.91 14.75
CA GLU A 90 -3.30 7.26 13.45
C GLU A 90 -1.94 7.16 12.73
N ARG A 91 -1.65 5.98 12.18
CA ARG A 91 -0.40 5.64 11.49
C ARG A 91 -0.71 4.84 10.24
N ILE A 92 0.16 4.97 9.25
CA ILE A 92 0.14 4.11 8.07
C ILE A 92 0.26 2.67 8.52
N SER A 93 -0.66 1.87 8.04
CA SER A 93 -0.78 0.45 8.38
C SER A 93 -1.41 -0.36 7.24
N ARG A 94 -1.74 0.30 6.12
CA ARG A 94 -2.16 -0.31 4.87
C ARG A 94 -1.38 0.29 3.72
N LEU A 95 -1.05 -0.53 2.74
CA LEU A 95 -0.36 -0.12 1.53
C LEU A 95 -1.15 -0.61 0.32
N LEU A 96 -1.41 0.28 -0.63
CA LEU A 96 -2.04 -0.03 -1.90
C LEU A 96 -0.99 0.06 -3.01
N PHE A 97 -0.83 -1.03 -3.75
CA PHE A 97 0.06 -1.12 -4.91
C PHE A 97 -0.79 -1.28 -6.17
N LEU A 98 -0.49 -0.48 -7.18
CA LEU A 98 -1.22 -0.43 -8.44
C LEU A 98 -0.27 -0.73 -9.60
N SER A 99 -0.70 -1.50 -10.60
CA SER A 99 0.04 -1.65 -11.86
C SER A 99 0.09 -0.33 -12.63
N ASN A 100 1.00 -0.20 -13.60
CA ASN A 100 1.15 1.01 -14.42
C ASN A 100 0.22 1.07 -15.66
N ASP A 101 -0.51 -0.01 -15.96
CA ASP A 101 -1.35 -0.19 -17.15
C ASP A 101 -2.87 -0.14 -16.86
N GLY A 102 -3.25 0.44 -15.72
CA GLY A 102 -4.64 0.70 -15.37
C GLY A 102 -5.32 1.68 -16.35
N SER A 103 -6.63 1.54 -16.54
CA SER A 103 -7.41 2.56 -17.23
C SER A 103 -7.59 3.80 -16.35
N GLU A 104 -7.87 4.96 -16.94
CA GLU A 104 -8.15 6.18 -16.18
C GLU A 104 -9.30 5.98 -15.18
N ARG A 105 -10.37 5.30 -15.57
CA ARG A 105 -11.49 4.94 -14.67
C ARG A 105 -10.98 4.17 -13.44
N PHE A 106 -10.14 3.17 -13.66
CA PHE A 106 -9.57 2.38 -12.57
C PHE A 106 -8.71 3.25 -11.63
N TYR A 107 -7.87 4.13 -12.18
CA TYR A 107 -7.05 5.03 -11.38
C TYR A 107 -7.88 6.06 -10.62
N ARG A 108 -8.94 6.60 -11.21
CA ARG A 108 -9.88 7.48 -10.53
C ARG A 108 -10.56 6.79 -9.35
N ASP A 109 -10.99 5.55 -9.53
CA ASP A 109 -11.61 4.77 -8.45
C ASP A 109 -10.59 4.50 -7.32
N CYS A 110 -9.33 4.20 -7.67
CA CYS A 110 -8.24 4.07 -6.70
C CYS A 110 -7.91 5.39 -5.96
N ASP A 111 -7.92 6.52 -6.67
CA ASP A 111 -7.70 7.84 -6.09
C ASP A 111 -8.79 8.19 -5.06
N ALA A 112 -10.05 7.83 -5.34
CA ALA A 112 -11.15 7.96 -4.39
C ALA A 112 -10.94 7.12 -3.12
N VAL A 113 -10.43 5.88 -3.26
CA VAL A 113 -10.05 5.02 -2.13
C VAL A 113 -8.93 5.65 -1.29
N LEU A 114 -7.88 6.18 -1.94
CA LEU A 114 -6.79 6.88 -1.25
C LEU A 114 -7.29 8.10 -0.48
N CYS A 115 -8.17 8.91 -1.07
CA CYS A 115 -8.82 10.05 -0.40
C CYS A 115 -9.59 9.63 0.86
N ARG A 116 -10.38 8.56 0.75
CA ARG A 116 -11.26 8.08 1.82
C ARG A 116 -10.48 7.55 3.02
N TYR A 117 -9.37 6.85 2.79
CA TYR A 117 -8.61 6.15 3.84
C TYR A 117 -7.23 6.76 4.12
N LYS A 118 -7.02 8.02 3.72
CA LYS A 118 -5.73 8.75 3.70
C LYS A 118 -4.92 8.72 5.00
N SER A 119 -5.55 8.53 6.16
CA SER A 119 -4.86 8.58 7.44
C SER A 119 -4.12 7.30 7.80
N ARG A 120 -4.44 6.18 7.13
CA ARG A 120 -3.86 4.85 7.39
C ARG A 120 -3.39 4.11 6.14
N LEU A 121 -3.78 4.59 4.95
CA LEU A 121 -3.48 4.02 3.65
C LEU A 121 -2.43 4.86 2.91
N LEU A 122 -1.43 4.19 2.34
CA LEU A 122 -0.45 4.78 1.44
C LEU A 122 -0.52 4.10 0.07
N GLY A 123 -0.47 4.88 -1.01
CA GLY A 123 -0.56 4.39 -2.39
C GLY A 123 0.76 4.43 -3.13
N PHE A 124 1.01 3.41 -3.96
CA PHE A 124 2.15 3.30 -4.86
C PHE A 124 1.71 2.83 -6.23
N ARG A 125 2.34 3.39 -7.27
CA ARG A 125 2.30 2.80 -8.61
C ARG A 125 3.56 1.97 -8.81
N LEU A 126 3.42 0.80 -9.40
CA LEU A 126 4.51 -0.10 -9.71
C LEU A 126 4.78 -0.05 -11.21
N ASP A 127 6.06 -0.03 -11.58
CA ASP A 127 6.49 -0.08 -12.98
C ASP A 127 6.42 -1.52 -13.51
N ILE A 128 5.20 -2.03 -13.59
CA ILE A 128 4.85 -3.37 -14.06
C ILE A 128 3.38 -3.39 -14.51
N GLY A 129 3.10 -4.11 -15.59
CA GLY A 129 1.74 -4.31 -16.08
C GLY A 129 0.93 -5.29 -15.22
N GLY A 130 -0.39 -5.25 -15.30
CA GLY A 130 -1.25 -6.04 -14.42
C GLY A 130 -1.16 -7.55 -14.66
N GLU A 131 -0.91 -7.99 -15.89
CA GLU A 131 -0.69 -9.41 -16.19
C GLU A 131 0.65 -9.91 -15.65
N GLU A 132 1.71 -9.14 -15.85
CA GLU A 132 3.05 -9.47 -15.35
C GLU A 132 3.08 -9.45 -13.82
N MET A 133 2.43 -8.47 -13.19
CA MET A 133 2.29 -8.41 -11.73
C MET A 133 1.52 -9.62 -11.21
N GLY A 134 0.43 -10.01 -11.87
CA GLY A 134 -0.32 -11.19 -11.46
C GLY A 134 0.46 -12.49 -11.62
N ASN A 135 1.22 -12.66 -12.71
CA ASN A 135 2.11 -13.79 -12.90
C ASN A 135 3.18 -13.85 -11.81
N ALA A 136 3.84 -12.72 -11.52
CA ALA A 136 4.89 -12.66 -10.50
C ALA A 136 4.35 -12.97 -9.09
N LEU A 137 3.13 -12.53 -8.76
CA LEU A 137 2.55 -12.71 -7.43
C LEU A 137 1.83 -14.06 -7.24
N CYS A 138 1.29 -14.63 -8.32
CA CYS A 138 0.42 -15.81 -8.24
C CYS A 138 1.05 -17.07 -8.85
N GLY A 139 2.13 -16.94 -9.62
CA GLY A 139 2.72 -18.03 -10.39
C GLY A 139 1.84 -18.53 -11.54
N THR A 140 0.74 -17.83 -11.85
CA THR A 140 -0.19 -18.19 -12.92
C THR A 140 -0.60 -16.93 -13.70
N PRO A 141 -0.89 -17.06 -15.01
CA PRO A 141 -1.41 -15.95 -15.81
C PRO A 141 -2.73 -15.45 -15.22
N LYS A 142 -2.70 -14.28 -14.60
CA LYS A 142 -3.87 -13.64 -14.00
C LYS A 142 -3.71 -12.14 -14.08
N LEU A 143 -4.75 -11.44 -14.50
CA LEU A 143 -4.76 -9.98 -14.43
C LEU A 143 -4.90 -9.53 -12.98
N VAL A 144 -3.87 -8.88 -12.43
CA VAL A 144 -3.91 -8.24 -11.11
C VAL A 144 -3.46 -6.80 -11.28
N ARG A 145 -4.37 -5.84 -11.07
CA ARG A 145 -4.04 -4.40 -11.18
C ARG A 145 -3.87 -3.70 -9.84
N ALA A 146 -4.32 -4.32 -8.75
CA ALA A 146 -4.24 -3.76 -7.42
C ALA A 146 -3.96 -4.84 -6.38
N VAL A 147 -3.11 -4.51 -5.41
CA VAL A 147 -2.82 -5.31 -4.22
C VAL A 147 -2.86 -4.40 -3.00
N LEU A 148 -3.64 -4.78 -1.99
CA LEU A 148 -3.68 -4.12 -0.70
C LEU A 148 -3.02 -5.00 0.34
N VAL A 149 -2.01 -4.47 1.03
CA VAL A 149 -1.48 -5.05 2.26
C VAL A 149 -2.20 -4.38 3.43
N TYR A 150 -2.84 -5.15 4.30
CA TYR A 150 -3.71 -4.62 5.36
C TYR A 150 -3.30 -5.00 6.80
N ASP A 151 -2.37 -5.93 6.96
CA ASP A 151 -1.72 -6.16 8.25
C ASP A 151 -0.59 -5.16 8.51
N LYS A 152 -0.48 -4.69 9.75
CA LYS A 152 0.48 -3.66 10.15
C LYS A 152 1.95 -4.15 10.12
N LYS A 153 2.20 -5.42 10.44
CA LYS A 153 3.55 -5.99 10.42
C LYS A 153 3.96 -6.30 8.99
N ALA A 154 3.05 -6.87 8.20
CA ALA A 154 3.28 -7.09 6.78
C ALA A 154 3.53 -5.76 6.04
N ALA A 155 2.76 -4.71 6.34
CA ALA A 155 3.00 -3.38 5.78
C ALA A 155 4.39 -2.83 6.15
N ALA A 156 4.86 -3.04 7.38
CA ALA A 156 6.21 -2.64 7.77
C ALA A 156 7.28 -3.39 6.96
N GLN A 157 7.19 -4.71 6.84
CA GLN A 157 8.13 -5.52 6.06
C GLN A 157 8.15 -5.11 4.58
N VAL A 158 6.97 -4.88 4.00
CA VAL A 158 6.84 -4.40 2.62
C VAL A 158 7.49 -3.03 2.45
N LEU A 159 7.25 -2.06 3.34
CA LEU A 159 7.91 -0.75 3.26
C LEU A 159 9.43 -0.87 3.33
N LEU A 160 9.93 -1.73 4.19
CA LEU A 160 11.36 -1.98 4.36
C LEU A 160 11.99 -2.69 3.16
N SER A 161 11.21 -3.43 2.37
CA SER A 161 11.66 -4.06 1.12
C SER A 161 11.83 -3.07 -0.04
N LEU A 162 11.24 -1.87 0.07
CA LEU A 162 11.33 -0.84 -0.97
C LEU A 162 12.72 -0.18 -1.05
N VAL A 163 13.52 -0.35 0.00
CA VAL A 163 14.85 0.22 0.10
C VAL A 163 15.87 -0.90 0.26
N ARG A 164 17.06 -0.70 -0.33
CA ARG A 164 18.13 -1.68 -0.18
C ARG A 164 18.52 -1.79 1.30
N PRO A 165 18.88 -2.99 1.78
CA PRO A 165 19.48 -3.13 3.10
C PRO A 165 20.79 -2.32 3.17
N PRO A 166 21.11 -1.71 4.31
CA PRO A 166 22.40 -1.05 4.51
C PRO A 166 23.49 -2.09 4.28
N ARG A 167 24.50 -1.73 3.47
CA ARG A 167 25.70 -2.56 3.34
C ARG A 167 26.42 -2.47 4.68
N SER A 168 26.49 -3.59 5.39
CA SER A 168 27.34 -3.79 6.57
C SER A 168 28.80 -3.61 6.24
#